data_AF-A0A256WGL9-F1
#
_entry.id   AF-A0A256WGL9-F1
#
_cell.length_a   1.000
_cell.length_b   1.000
_cell.length_c   1.000
_cell.angle_alpha   90.00
_cell.angle_beta   90.00
_cell.angle_gamma   90.00
#
_symmetry.space_group_name_H-M   'P 1'
#
loop_
_entity.id
_entity.type
_entity.pdbx_description
1 polymer ?
#
loop_
_entity_poly.entity_id
_entity_poly.type
_entity_poly.pdbx_seq_one_letter_code
_entity_poly.pdbx_strand_id
1 'polypeptide(L)'
;MILTNKCLELGLPEPKQNEEQLHFVKRVIAEGNSLNTRACRYIGIHNLHSIVPKLFKLGIKFEWVNSPVYCPLLEITPPEPVIVIYMTIEQQKEYWEAKKKPSKS
;
A
#
# COMPACT_ATOMS: atom_id res chain seq x y z
N MET A 1 -9.28 -9.17 7.03
CA MET A 1 -8.59 -8.66 8.24
C MET A 1 -7.10 -8.55 7.94
N ILE A 2 -6.43 -7.51 8.42
CA ILE A 2 -4.99 -7.28 8.20
C ILE A 2 -4.23 -7.90 9.38
N LEU A 3 -3.13 -8.59 9.11
CA LEU A 3 -2.33 -9.30 10.11
C LEU A 3 -1.25 -8.36 10.68
N THR A 4 -1.50 -7.77 11.85
CA THR A 4 -0.59 -6.83 12.52
C THR A 4 0.83 -7.34 12.65
N ASN A 5 1.02 -8.57 13.16
CA ASN A 5 2.35 -9.15 13.36
C ASN A 5 3.14 -9.22 12.03
N LYS A 6 2.46 -9.57 10.93
CA LYS A 6 3.07 -9.66 9.60
C LYS A 6 3.40 -8.29 9.00
N CYS A 7 2.62 -7.25 9.31
CA CYS A 7 2.97 -5.88 8.95
C CYS A 7 4.30 -5.47 9.61
N LEU A 8 4.45 -5.72 10.91
CA LEU A 8 5.65 -5.35 11.67
C LEU A 8 6.89 -6.11 11.19
N GLU A 9 6.77 -7.40 10.86
CA GLU A 9 7.85 -8.19 10.26
C GLU A 9 8.37 -7.59 8.94
N LEU A 10 7.50 -6.90 8.18
CA LEU A 10 7.87 -6.23 6.93
C LEU A 10 8.29 -4.76 7.14
N GLY A 11 8.40 -4.29 8.38
CA GLY A 11 8.69 -2.88 8.69
C GLY A 11 7.55 -1.91 8.32
N LEU A 12 6.34 -2.44 8.07
CA LEU A 12 5.17 -1.63 7.78
C LEU A 12 4.54 -1.09 9.07
N PRO A 13 3.82 0.04 9.01
CA PRO A 13 3.12 0.56 10.16
C PRO A 13 2.03 -0.40 10.63
N GLU A 14 1.73 -0.35 11.93
CA GLU A 14 0.63 -1.10 12.52
C GLU A 14 -0.72 -0.68 11.91
N PRO A 15 -1.60 -1.62 11.52
CA PRO A 15 -2.95 -1.28 11.09
C PRO A 15 -3.76 -0.71 12.25
N LYS A 16 -4.58 0.30 11.98
CA LYS A 16 -5.49 0.86 12.99
C LYS A 16 -6.61 -0.13 13.31
N GLN A 17 -7.24 0.04 14.48
CA GLN A 17 -8.39 -0.77 14.87
C GLN A 17 -9.49 -0.67 13.81
N ASN A 18 -9.93 -1.83 13.30
CA ASN A 18 -10.93 -1.95 12.23
C ASN A 18 -10.58 -1.19 10.93
N GLU A 19 -9.29 -0.95 10.66
CA GLU A 19 -8.87 -0.29 9.43
C GLU A 19 -9.19 -1.16 8.22
N GLU A 20 -9.93 -0.59 7.26
CA GLU A 20 -10.19 -1.25 6.00
C GLU A 20 -8.90 -1.40 5.18
N GLN A 21 -8.79 -2.49 4.42
CA GLN A 21 -7.63 -2.75 3.55
C GLN A 21 -7.32 -1.57 2.63
N LEU A 22 -8.35 -0.93 2.06
CA LEU A 22 -8.16 0.25 1.20
C LEU A 22 -7.50 1.41 1.93
N HIS A 23 -7.97 1.72 3.14
CA HIS A 23 -7.45 2.81 3.95
C HIS A 23 -6.04 2.52 4.44
N PHE A 24 -5.76 1.28 4.85
CA PHE A 24 -4.43 0.86 5.24
C PHE A 24 -3.44 1.00 4.09
N VAL A 25 -3.75 0.43 2.91
CA VAL A 25 -2.88 0.53 1.73
C VAL A 25 -2.61 1.99 1.37
N LYS A 26 -3.66 2.82 1.32
CA LYS A 26 -3.56 4.26 1.04
C LYS A 26 -2.64 4.97 2.03
N ARG A 27 -2.76 4.66 3.32
CA ARG A 27 -1.95 5.27 4.38
C ARG A 27 -0.49 4.84 4.27
N VAL A 28 -0.24 3.54 4.10
CA VAL A 28 1.11 2.97 3.99
C VAL A 28 1.88 3.60 2.83
N ILE A 29 1.27 3.71 1.65
CA ILE A 29 1.94 4.34 0.49
C ILE A 29 2.12 5.85 0.67
N ALA A 30 1.19 6.52 1.35
CA ALA A 30 1.30 7.95 1.66
C ALA A 30 2.37 8.26 2.72
N GLU A 31 2.69 7.30 3.58
CA GLU A 31 3.81 7.37 4.53
C GLU A 31 5.16 7.05 3.86
N GLY A 32 5.16 6.75 2.55
CA GLY A 32 6.36 6.54 1.74
C GLY A 32 6.81 5.08 1.62
N ASN A 33 6.02 4.13 2.13
CA ASN A 33 6.30 2.72 1.96
C ASN A 33 5.83 2.21 0.60
N SER A 34 6.54 1.23 0.06
CA SER A 34 6.06 0.50 -1.13
C SER A 34 5.27 -0.74 -0.70
N LEU A 35 4.25 -1.08 -1.48
CA LEU A 35 3.47 -2.29 -1.29
C LEU A 35 3.45 -3.11 -2.57
N ASN A 36 3.55 -4.41 -2.44
CA ASN A 36 3.50 -5.31 -3.59
C ASN A 36 2.49 -6.44 -3.35
N THR A 37 2.05 -7.11 -4.41
CA THR A 37 1.01 -8.16 -4.30
C THR A 37 1.42 -9.29 -3.36
N ARG A 38 2.71 -9.65 -3.28
CA ARG A 38 3.19 -10.73 -2.41
C ARG A 38 3.19 -10.31 -0.93
N ALA A 39 3.70 -9.12 -0.63
CA ALA A 39 3.65 -8.51 0.70
C ALA A 39 2.20 -8.32 1.17
N CYS A 40 1.31 -7.83 0.30
CA CYS A 40 -0.11 -7.70 0.58
C CYS A 40 -0.73 -9.04 1.01
N ARG A 41 -0.48 -10.12 0.27
CA ARG A 41 -0.98 -11.46 0.66
C ARG A 41 -0.45 -11.90 2.01
N TYR A 42 0.84 -11.67 2.27
CA TYR A 42 1.49 -12.01 3.53
C TYR A 42 0.85 -11.32 4.74
N ILE A 43 0.43 -10.06 4.59
CA ILE A 43 -0.22 -9.29 5.65
C ILE A 43 -1.75 -9.41 5.66
N GLY A 44 -2.33 -10.35 4.89
CA GLY A 44 -3.77 -10.61 4.87
C GLY A 44 -4.60 -9.71 3.92
N ILE A 45 -3.95 -8.94 3.06
CA ILE A 45 -4.59 -8.16 1.98
C ILE A 45 -4.68 -9.04 0.73
N HIS A 46 -5.91 -9.43 0.39
CA HIS A 46 -6.14 -10.52 -0.56
C HIS A 46 -5.69 -10.19 -1.98
N ASN A 47 -6.04 -9.00 -2.49
CA ASN A 47 -5.70 -8.64 -3.87
C ASN A 47 -5.44 -7.15 -4.05
N LEU A 48 -4.18 -6.81 -4.35
CA LEU A 48 -3.77 -5.45 -4.69
C LEU A 48 -4.44 -4.97 -5.98
N HIS A 49 -4.68 -5.86 -6.95
CA HIS A 49 -5.36 -5.53 -8.21
C HIS A 49 -6.80 -5.02 -8.01
N SER A 50 -7.46 -5.41 -6.91
CA SER A 50 -8.81 -4.92 -6.59
C SER A 50 -8.80 -3.58 -5.83
N ILE A 51 -7.66 -3.22 -5.23
CA ILE A 51 -7.49 -2.00 -4.43
C ILE A 51 -7.01 -0.85 -5.32
N VAL A 52 -6.09 -1.11 -6.24
CA VAL A 52 -5.58 -0.14 -7.23
C VAL A 52 -6.70 0.67 -7.90
N PRO A 53 -7.73 0.07 -8.55
CA PRO A 53 -8.79 0.83 -9.19
C PRO A 53 -9.64 1.63 -8.20
N LYS A 54 -9.77 1.18 -6.95
CA LYS A 54 -10.46 1.94 -5.90
C LYS A 54 -9.66 3.18 -5.48
N LEU A 55 -8.34 3.08 -5.41
CA LEU A 55 -7.46 4.23 -5.16
C LEU A 55 -7.53 5.26 -6.29
N PHE A 56 -7.56 4.81 -7.54
CA PHE A 56 -7.76 5.69 -8.70
C PHE A 56 -9.11 6.42 -8.65
N LYS A 57 -10.19 5.72 -8.29
CA LYS A 57 -11.53 6.33 -8.11
C LYS A 57 -11.56 7.38 -7.00
N LEU A 58 -10.69 7.27 -6.00
CA LEU A 58 -10.52 8.27 -4.93
C LEU A 58 -9.66 9.47 -5.36
N GLY A 59 -9.17 9.51 -6.60
CA GLY A 59 -8.32 10.59 -7.12
C GLY A 59 -6.90 10.58 -6.53
N ILE A 60 -6.47 9.45 -5.98
CA ILE A 60 -5.13 9.33 -5.39
C ILE A 60 -4.10 9.09 -6.49
N LYS A 61 -3.10 9.96 -6.58
CA LYS A 61 -1.95 9.79 -7.48
C LYS A 61 -0.94 8.85 -6.83
N PHE A 62 -0.61 7.76 -7.52
CA PHE A 62 0.43 6.84 -7.12
C PHE A 62 1.01 6.19 -8.38
N GLU A 63 2.23 5.69 -8.27
CA GLU A 63 2.87 4.92 -9.32
C GLU A 63 2.68 3.44 -9.08
N TRP A 64 2.59 2.67 -10.17
CA TRP A 64 2.74 1.24 -10.12
C TRP A 64 3.82 0.78 -11.09
N VAL A 65 4.55 -0.26 -10.71
CA VAL A 65 5.54 -0.92 -11.57
C VAL A 65 5.40 -2.43 -11.42
N ASN A 66 5.74 -3.17 -12.47
CA ASN A 66 5.81 -4.62 -12.42
C ASN A 66 7.25 -5.03 -12.24
N SER A 67 7.57 -5.66 -11.11
CA SER A 67 8.93 -6.09 -10.79
C SER A 67 8.92 -7.44 -10.08
N PRO A 68 9.91 -8.32 -10.30
CA PRO A 68 10.13 -9.48 -9.45
C PRO A 68 10.49 -8.99 -8.04
N VAL A 69 9.70 -9.42 -7.05
CA VAL A 69 9.91 -9.04 -5.65
C VAL A 69 10.05 -10.27 -4.77
N TYR A 70 10.81 -10.12 -3.70
CA TYR A 70 10.90 -11.13 -2.66
C TYR A 70 9.53 -11.45 -2.08
N CYS A 71 9.19 -12.74 -2.00
CA CYS A 71 7.97 -13.23 -1.41
C CYS A 71 8.27 -13.74 0.00
N PRO A 72 7.84 -13.04 1.07
CA PRO A 72 8.10 -13.45 2.45
C PRO A 72 7.40 -14.76 2.84
N LEU A 73 6.42 -15.21 2.06
CA LEU A 73 5.70 -16.47 2.32
C LEU A 73 6.44 -17.70 1.78
N LEU A 74 7.16 -17.55 0.68
CA LEU A 74 7.91 -18.63 0.04
C LEU A 74 9.43 -18.50 0.25
N GLU A 75 9.85 -17.40 0.88
CA GLU A 75 11.24 -17.02 1.12
C GLU A 75 12.13 -17.00 -0.14
N ILE A 76 11.51 -16.81 -1.31
CA ILE A 76 12.17 -16.71 -2.62
C ILE A 76 11.70 -15.46 -3.34
N THR A 77 12.46 -15.03 -4.35
CA THR A 77 12.04 -14.03 -5.34
C THR A 77 11.56 -14.76 -6.58
N PRO A 78 10.23 -14.93 -6.78
CA PRO A 78 9.73 -15.57 -7.98
C PRO A 78 10.11 -14.75 -9.23
N PRO A 79 10.38 -15.40 -10.36
CA PRO A 79 10.69 -14.70 -11.62
C PRO A 79 9.47 -13.97 -12.18
N GLU A 80 8.25 -14.37 -11.78
CA GLU A 80 7.01 -13.72 -12.18
C GLU A 80 6.93 -12.30 -11.58
N PRO A 81 6.90 -11.26 -12.42
CA PRO A 81 6.79 -9.89 -11.93
C PRO A 81 5.42 -9.68 -11.31
N VAL A 82 5.38 -8.91 -10.22
CA VAL A 82 4.13 -8.52 -9.55
C VAL A 82 4.01 -7.01 -9.51
N ILE A 83 2.77 -6.55 -9.33
CA ILE A 83 2.49 -5.14 -9.10
C ILE A 83 3.13 -4.70 -7.79
N VAL A 84 3.93 -3.65 -7.88
CA VAL A 84 4.44 -2.84 -6.79
C VAL A 84 3.82 -1.46 -6.93
N ILE A 85 3.21 -0.95 -5.87
CA ILE A 85 2.69 0.42 -5.79
C ILE A 85 3.49 1.23 -4.79
N TYR A 86 3.68 2.51 -5.08
CA TYR A 86 4.32 3.47 -4.19
C TYR A 86 3.90 4.89 -4.57
N MET A 87 4.17 5.85 -3.68
CA MET A 87 4.04 7.27 -3.99
C MET A 87 5.41 7.91 -4.05
N THR A 88 5.62 8.79 -5.03
CA THR A 88 6.80 9.65 -5.06
C THR A 88 6.75 10.69 -3.93
N ILE A 89 7.88 11.30 -3.60
CA ILE A 89 7.94 12.34 -2.56
C ILE A 89 7.01 13.51 -2.88
N GLU A 90 6.87 13.86 -4.17
CA GLU A 90 5.96 14.91 -4.64
C GLU A 90 4.49 14.54 -4.42
N GLN A 91 4.10 13.31 -4.79
CA GLN A 91 2.75 12.78 -4.59
C GLN A 91 2.40 12.69 -3.09
N GLN A 92 3.36 12.29 -2.26
CA GLN A 92 3.19 12.28 -0.80
C GLN A 92 2.94 13.68 -0.26
N LYS A 93 3.73 14.67 -0.68
CA LYS A 93 3.53 16.07 -0.28
C LYS A 93 2.15 16.58 -0.69
N GLU A 94 1.75 16.38 -1.95
CA GLU A 94 0.43 16.77 -2.44
C GLU A 94 -0.69 16.13 -1.62
N TYR A 95 -0.56 14.84 -1.30
CA TYR A 95 -1.52 14.12 -0.46
C TYR A 95 -1.64 14.70 0.96
N TRP A 96 -0.51 14.96 1.63
CA TRP A 96 -0.51 15.51 2.99
C TRP A 96 -0.95 16.97 3.02
N GLU A 97 -0.63 17.77 2.00
CA GLU A 97 -1.12 19.14 1.86
C GLU A 97 -2.63 19.20 1.62
N ALA A 98 -3.16 18.34 0.74
CA ALA A 98 -4.59 18.21 0.52
C ALA A 98 -5.33 17.83 1.80
N LYS A 99 -4.72 17.00 2.65
CA LYS A 99 -5.29 16.61 3.95
C LYS A 99 -5.20 17.73 5.00
N LYS A 100 -4.16 18.58 4.95
CA LYS A 100 -3.96 19.72 5.86
C LYS A 100 -4.85 20.91 5.55
N LYS A 101 -5.41 21.01 4.34
CA LYS A 101 -6.48 21.96 4.02
C LYS A 101 -7.81 21.31 4.37
N PRO A 102 -8.35 21.44 5.61
CA PRO A 102 -9.75 21.14 5.78
C PRO A 102 -10.49 22.06 4.80
N SER A 103 -11.38 21.45 4.03
CA SER A 103 -12.41 22.17 3.30
C SER A 103 -12.92 23.30 4.17
N LYS A 104 -12.68 24.55 3.76
CA LYS A 104 -13.38 25.70 4.32
C LYS A 104 -14.86 25.45 4.03
N SER A 105 -15.59 24.93 5.02
CA SER A 105 -17.05 25.06 5.12
C SER A 105 -17.35 26.36 5.84
#